data_AF-A0A7W1WMY5-F1
#
_entry.id   AF-A0A7W1WMY5-F1
#
_cell.length_a   1.000
_cell.length_b   1.000
_cell.length_c   1.000
_cell.angle_alpha   90.00
_cell.angle_beta   90.00
_cell.angle_gamma   90.00
#
_symmetry.space_group_name_H-M   'P 1'
#
loop_
_entity.id
_entity.type
_entity.pdbx_description
1 polymer ?
#
loop_
_entity_poly.entity_id
_entity_poly.type
_entity_poly.pdbx_seq_one_letter_code
_entity_poly.pdbx_strand_id
1 'polypeptide(L)'
;MNPTILITGKVKFRISLDPSIWIIDDRHFPLSDLIPGTEGLAMKLAPFLQNAEPSPDATHVICHRSQGEPVILQMKEAAAALMCFAKENKPIRDGGPALLYLADGSNKEKPVDFLTHLEVVNLNEKTGR
;
A
#
# COMPACT_ATOMS: atom_id res chain seq x y z
N MET A 1 9.07 5.29 -15.02
CA MET A 1 8.37 4.52 -13.98
C MET A 1 8.99 4.92 -12.65
N ASN A 2 8.20 5.40 -11.69
CA ASN A 2 8.74 5.62 -10.34
C ASN A 2 8.88 4.25 -9.68
N PRO A 3 10.09 3.81 -9.28
CA PRO A 3 10.26 2.52 -8.64
C PRO A 3 9.73 2.50 -7.21
N THR A 4 9.37 3.66 -6.65
CA THR A 4 8.99 3.83 -5.26
C THR A 4 7.56 4.35 -5.10
N ILE A 5 6.97 4.07 -3.93
CA ILE A 5 5.66 4.56 -3.51
C ILE A 5 5.88 5.45 -2.29
N LEU A 6 5.39 6.69 -2.29
CA LEU A 6 5.58 7.61 -1.16
C LEU A 6 4.40 7.51 -0.17
N ILE A 7 4.67 7.56 1.13
CA ILE A 7 3.67 7.84 2.17
C ILE A 7 3.73 9.34 2.50
N THR A 8 2.62 10.05 2.32
CA THR A 8 2.50 11.51 2.44
C THR A 8 1.23 11.91 3.21
N GLY A 9 0.88 13.21 3.20
CA GLY A 9 -0.32 13.74 3.85
C GLY A 9 -0.10 14.07 5.32
N LYS A 10 -1.10 13.77 6.17
CA LYS A 10 -1.12 13.97 7.63
C LYS A 10 -0.22 12.96 8.35
N VAL A 11 1.07 12.99 8.04
CA VAL A 11 2.13 12.18 8.64
C VAL A 11 3.26 13.08 9.12
N LYS A 12 3.92 12.72 10.22
CA LYS A 12 5.10 13.46 10.69
C LYS A 12 6.32 13.22 9.82
N PHE A 13 6.47 11.99 9.34
CA PHE A 13 7.59 11.58 8.48
C PHE A 13 7.08 11.06 7.14
N ARG A 14 7.52 11.70 6.05
CA ARG A 14 7.29 11.17 4.71
C ARG A 14 8.22 9.99 4.48
N ILE A 15 7.68 8.86 4.04
CA ILE A 15 8.44 7.62 3.83
C ILE A 15 8.40 7.24 2.36
N SER A 16 9.54 6.81 1.82
CA SER A 16 9.60 6.17 0.52
C SER A 16 9.59 4.66 0.70
N LEU A 17 8.63 3.99 0.11
CA LEU A 17 8.57 2.54 0.00
C LEU A 17 9.29 2.13 -1.27
N ASP A 18 10.32 1.31 -1.12
CA ASP A 18 11.07 0.76 -2.24
C ASP A 18 10.90 -0.77 -2.28
N PRO A 19 9.98 -1.26 -3.14
CA PRO A 19 9.76 -2.69 -3.31
C PRO A 19 11.00 -3.48 -3.75
N SER A 20 12.03 -2.83 -4.32
CA SER A 20 13.28 -3.50 -4.70
C SER A 20 14.13 -3.92 -3.50
N ILE A 21 13.96 -3.27 -2.35
CA ILE A 21 14.68 -3.62 -1.11
C ILE A 21 13.97 -4.76 -0.37
N TRP A 22 12.65 -4.91 -0.54
CA TRP A 22 11.87 -5.93 0.16
C TRP A 22 12.21 -7.37 -0.24
N ILE A 23 12.81 -7.58 -1.41
CA ILE A 23 13.21 -8.92 -1.89
C ILE A 23 14.26 -9.59 -0.99
N ILE A 24 15.06 -8.80 -0.26
CA ILE A 24 16.08 -9.28 0.68
C ILE A 24 15.67 -9.07 2.16
N ASP A 25 14.45 -8.61 2.41
CA ASP A 25 13.96 -8.31 3.75
C ASP A 25 13.23 -9.52 4.33
N ASP A 26 13.73 -10.14 5.40
CA ASP A 26 13.16 -11.37 5.99
C ASP A 26 11.71 -11.22 6.49
N ARG A 27 11.15 -10.01 6.52
CA ARG A 27 9.75 -9.76 6.91
C ARG A 27 8.75 -10.07 5.80
N HIS A 28 9.19 -10.28 4.56
CA HIS A 28 8.26 -10.65 3.49
C HIS A 28 7.77 -12.09 3.65
N PHE A 29 6.62 -12.39 3.07
CA PHE A 29 6.00 -13.71 3.16
C PHE A 29 5.20 -14.03 1.89
N PRO A 30 4.89 -15.30 1.61
CA PRO A 30 3.99 -15.68 0.54
C PRO A 30 2.59 -15.08 0.74
N LEU A 31 2.07 -14.34 -0.25
CA LEU A 31 0.74 -13.72 -0.16
C LEU A 31 -0.37 -14.75 0.09
N SER A 32 -0.19 -15.97 -0.43
CA SER A 32 -1.07 -17.13 -0.22
C SER A 32 -1.31 -17.48 1.24
N ASP A 33 -0.38 -17.14 2.14
CA ASP A 33 -0.48 -17.45 3.56
C ASP A 33 -1.59 -16.65 4.25
N LEU A 34 -1.95 -15.48 3.68
CA LEU A 34 -3.05 -14.64 4.16
C LEU A 34 -4.25 -14.61 3.21
N ILE A 35 -4.03 -14.72 1.90
CA ILE A 35 -5.10 -14.71 0.90
C ILE A 35 -5.00 -15.97 0.02
N PRO A 36 -5.70 -17.06 0.38
CA PRO A 36 -5.62 -18.32 -0.36
C PRO A 36 -5.96 -18.17 -1.85
N GLY A 37 -5.21 -18.87 -2.70
CA GLY A 37 -5.36 -18.82 -4.16
C GLY A 37 -4.72 -17.61 -4.83
N THR A 38 -3.95 -16.81 -4.09
CA THR A 38 -3.08 -15.77 -4.66
C THR A 38 -1.62 -16.24 -4.71
N GLU A 39 -0.81 -15.53 -5.48
CA GLU A 39 0.62 -15.82 -5.65
C GLU A 39 1.43 -14.55 -5.46
N GLY A 40 2.68 -14.71 -5.02
CA GLY A 40 3.64 -13.63 -4.90
C GLY A 40 4.18 -13.44 -3.48
N LEU A 41 5.13 -12.53 -3.35
CA LEU A 41 5.72 -12.12 -2.09
C LEU A 41 5.14 -10.78 -1.68
N ALA A 42 4.76 -10.66 -0.41
CA ALA A 42 4.12 -9.48 0.13
C ALA A 42 4.74 -9.01 1.44
N MET A 43 4.52 -7.73 1.72
CA MET A 43 4.83 -7.06 2.98
C MET A 43 3.55 -6.47 3.57
N LYS A 44 3.42 -6.44 4.89
CA LYS A 44 2.33 -5.68 5.53
C LYS A 44 2.57 -4.18 5.37
N LEU A 45 1.51 -3.40 5.11
CA LEU A 45 1.62 -1.94 5.01
C LEU A 45 1.75 -1.25 6.39
N ALA A 46 1.16 -1.84 7.44
CA ALA A 46 1.16 -1.28 8.80
C ALA A 46 2.51 -0.76 9.32
N PRO A 47 3.63 -1.50 9.26
CA PRO A 47 4.90 -1.02 9.81
C PRO A 47 5.37 0.29 9.16
N PHE A 48 5.11 0.45 7.86
CA PHE A 48 5.48 1.67 7.14
C PHE A 48 4.57 2.84 7.50
N LEU A 49 3.26 2.60 7.62
CA LEU A 49 2.34 3.62 8.12
C LEU A 49 2.71 4.03 9.55
N GLN A 50 3.03 3.09 10.43
CA GLN A 50 3.45 3.39 11.82
C GLN A 50 4.70 4.25 11.87
N ASN A 51 5.72 3.90 11.08
CA ASN A 51 6.97 4.67 11.00
C ASN A 51 6.74 6.10 10.46
N ALA A 52 5.69 6.32 9.66
CA ALA A 52 5.34 7.64 9.17
C ALA A 52 4.79 8.55 10.28
N GLU A 53 4.42 7.98 11.44
CA GLU A 53 3.74 8.65 12.56
C GLU A 53 2.53 9.46 12.06
N PRO A 54 1.46 8.80 11.58
CA PRO A 54 0.26 9.45 11.10
C PRO A 54 -0.40 10.22 12.23
N SER A 55 -1.01 11.35 11.88
CA SER A 55 -1.76 12.16 12.83
C SER A 55 -2.86 11.32 13.49
N PRO A 56 -3.12 11.44 14.80
CA PRO A 56 -4.16 10.69 15.49
C PRO A 56 -5.59 10.93 14.96
N ASP A 57 -5.80 12.05 14.27
CA ASP A 57 -7.07 12.40 13.62
C ASP A 57 -7.19 11.90 12.18
N ALA A 58 -6.17 11.24 11.63
CA ALA A 58 -6.23 10.66 10.30
C ALA A 58 -7.29 9.56 10.24
N THR A 59 -8.10 9.57 9.20
CA THR A 59 -9.22 8.63 9.05
C THR A 59 -9.08 7.73 7.84
N HIS A 60 -8.39 8.18 6.79
CA HIS A 60 -8.28 7.44 5.54
C HIS A 60 -6.86 7.50 4.94
N VAL A 61 -6.59 6.57 4.04
CA VAL A 61 -5.46 6.62 3.12
C VAL A 61 -6.01 6.66 1.69
N ILE A 62 -5.63 7.69 0.94
CA ILE A 62 -5.90 7.78 -0.49
C ILE A 62 -4.75 7.10 -1.23
N CYS A 63 -5.07 6.02 -1.94
CA CYS A 63 -4.15 5.27 -2.77
C CYS A 63 -4.16 5.87 -4.18
N HIS A 64 -3.22 6.76 -4.45
CA HIS A 64 -3.11 7.44 -5.73
C HIS A 64 -2.43 6.58 -6.77
N ARG A 65 -2.99 6.60 -7.99
CA ARG A 65 -2.61 5.70 -9.08
C ARG A 65 -2.22 6.52 -10.30
N SER A 66 -1.21 6.04 -11.02
CA SER A 66 -0.86 6.62 -12.33
C SER A 66 -1.87 6.26 -13.42
N GLN A 67 -2.69 5.24 -13.21
CA GLN A 67 -3.77 4.84 -14.10
C GLN A 67 -5.02 4.46 -13.33
N GLY A 68 -6.16 5.02 -13.75
CA GLY A 68 -7.46 4.85 -13.10
C GLY A 68 -7.64 5.73 -11.86
N GLU A 69 -8.85 5.68 -11.29
CA GLU A 69 -9.22 6.53 -10.16
C GLU A 69 -8.50 6.14 -8.86
N PRO A 70 -8.23 7.11 -7.97
CA PRO A 70 -7.73 6.82 -6.62
C PRO A 70 -8.67 5.89 -5.85
N VAL A 71 -8.09 5.02 -5.03
CA VAL A 71 -8.84 4.15 -4.12
C VAL A 71 -8.70 4.69 -2.70
N ILE A 72 -9.82 4.89 -2.00
CA ILE A 72 -9.82 5.42 -0.64
C ILE A 72 -10.08 4.27 0.33
N LEU A 73 -9.19 4.10 1.30
CA LEU A 73 -9.29 3.08 2.34
C LEU A 73 -9.43 3.73 3.71
N GLN A 74 -10.18 3.12 4.64
CA GLN A 74 -10.10 3.49 6.05
C GLN A 74 -8.69 3.21 6.57
N MET A 75 -8.22 3.99 7.55
CA MET A 75 -6.91 3.75 8.18
C MET A 75 -6.75 2.30 8.69
N LYS A 76 -7.83 1.69 9.20
CA LYS A 76 -7.83 0.29 9.64
C LYS A 76 -7.57 -0.69 8.49
N GLU A 77 -8.22 -0.47 7.35
CA GLU A 77 -8.06 -1.31 6.16
C GLU A 77 -6.66 -1.14 5.56
N ALA A 78 -6.19 0.10 5.46
CA ALA A 78 -4.84 0.40 4.98
C ALA A 78 -3.77 -0.22 5.90
N ALA A 79 -3.94 -0.18 7.22
CA ALA A 79 -3.00 -0.82 8.15
C ALA A 79 -2.98 -2.35 8.00
N ALA A 80 -4.12 -2.98 7.69
CA ALA A 80 -4.18 -4.41 7.45
C ALA A 80 -3.68 -4.82 6.06
N ALA A 81 -3.68 -3.89 5.09
CA ALA A 81 -3.38 -4.16 3.70
C ALA A 81 -1.98 -4.75 3.46
N LEU A 82 -1.89 -5.51 2.38
CA LEU A 82 -0.71 -6.27 1.97
C LEU A 82 -0.17 -5.69 0.65
N MET A 83 1.12 -5.39 0.62
CA MET A 83 1.83 -4.86 -0.54
C MET A 83 2.56 -6.02 -1.23
N CYS A 84 1.97 -6.57 -2.30
CA CYS A 84 2.60 -7.59 -3.13
C CYS A 84 3.60 -6.94 -4.10
N PHE A 85 4.87 -7.30 -3.99
CA PHE A 85 5.96 -6.65 -4.74
C PHE A 85 6.71 -7.57 -5.69
N ALA A 86 6.47 -8.88 -5.61
CA ALA A 86 7.02 -9.84 -6.55
C ALA A 86 6.01 -10.95 -6.84
N LYS A 87 6.00 -11.46 -8.08
CA LYS A 87 5.25 -12.64 -8.51
C LYS A 87 6.16 -13.51 -9.39
N GLU A 88 6.07 -14.83 -9.28
CA GLU A 88 6.96 -15.77 -9.98
C GLU A 88 8.45 -15.44 -9.79
N ASN A 89 8.85 -15.02 -8.58
CA ASN A 89 10.21 -14.57 -8.24
C ASN A 89 10.72 -13.35 -9.05
N LYS A 90 9.82 -12.57 -9.66
CA LYS A 90 10.15 -11.35 -10.39
C LYS A 90 9.45 -10.15 -9.76
N PRO A 91 10.10 -8.97 -9.72
CA PRO A 91 9.45 -7.74 -9.28
C PRO A 91 8.19 -7.45 -10.11
N ILE A 92 7.16 -6.88 -9.48
CA ILE A 92 5.97 -6.42 -10.20
C ILE A 92 6.36 -5.26 -11.13
N ARG A 93 6.24 -5.49 -12.44
CA ARG A 93 6.47 -4.48 -13.48
C ARG A 93 5.15 -3.97 -14.03
N ASP A 94 4.30 -4.87 -14.52
CA ASP A 94 2.97 -4.49 -14.97
C ASP A 94 2.06 -4.15 -13.79
N GLY A 95 1.45 -2.96 -13.79
CA GLY A 95 0.73 -2.44 -12.63
C GLY A 95 1.62 -2.07 -11.42
N GLY A 96 2.95 -2.08 -11.57
CA GLY A 96 3.91 -1.88 -10.48
C GLY A 96 4.03 -0.43 -9.97
N PRO A 97 4.90 -0.21 -8.96
CA PRO A 97 5.97 -1.12 -8.50
C PRO A 97 5.54 -2.14 -7.41
N ALA A 98 4.30 -2.05 -6.91
CA ALA A 98 3.68 -3.04 -6.04
C ALA A 98 2.15 -2.99 -6.20
N LEU A 99 1.48 -4.07 -5.86
CA LEU A 99 0.02 -4.21 -5.84
C LEU A 99 -0.48 -4.22 -4.40
N LEU A 100 -1.55 -3.50 -4.09
CA LEU A 100 -2.16 -3.51 -2.75
C LEU A 100 -3.38 -4.43 -2.72
N TYR A 101 -3.33 -5.39 -1.80
CA TYR A 101 -4.40 -6.31 -1.48
C TYR A 101 -5.00 -5.97 -0.11
N LEU A 102 -6.33 -6.03 0.00
CA LEU A 102 -7.03 -5.96 1.26
C LEU A 102 -6.86 -7.30 1.99
N ALA A 103 -6.65 -7.25 3.31
CA ALA A 103 -6.36 -8.43 4.12
C ALA A 103 -7.49 -9.46 4.14
N ASP A 104 -8.72 -9.03 3.86
CA ASP A 104 -9.88 -9.91 3.75
C ASP A 104 -9.98 -10.61 2.38
N GLY A 105 -9.08 -10.29 1.44
CA GLY A 105 -9.07 -10.84 0.09
C GLY A 105 -10.19 -10.35 -0.82
N SER A 106 -10.99 -9.37 -0.38
CA SER A 106 -12.15 -8.87 -1.15
C SER A 106 -11.77 -8.30 -2.51
N ASN A 107 -10.54 -7.79 -2.66
CA ASN A 107 -10.02 -7.26 -3.91
C ASN A 107 -9.03 -8.20 -4.63
N LYS A 108 -8.96 -9.49 -4.28
CA LYS A 108 -7.96 -10.42 -4.84
C LYS A 108 -7.96 -10.51 -6.37
N GLU A 109 -9.13 -10.39 -7.00
CA GLU A 109 -9.30 -10.45 -8.46
C GLU A 109 -8.88 -9.14 -9.14
N LYS A 110 -8.90 -8.03 -8.41
CA LYS A 110 -8.57 -6.69 -8.90
C LYS A 110 -7.87 -5.89 -7.80
N PRO A 111 -6.59 -6.22 -7.52
CA PRO A 111 -5.82 -5.47 -6.54
C PRO A 111 -5.61 -4.04 -6.99
N VAL A 112 -5.25 -3.16 -6.05
CA VAL A 112 -4.93 -1.78 -6.41
C VAL A 112 -3.54 -1.75 -7.03
N ASP A 113 -3.48 -1.43 -8.32
CA ASP A 113 -2.29 -1.38 -9.16
C ASP A 113 -1.89 0.07 -9.49
N PHE A 114 -0.75 0.24 -10.16
CA PHE A 114 -0.20 1.51 -10.61
C PHE A 114 -0.01 2.54 -9.49
N LEU A 115 0.19 2.07 -8.25
CA LEU A 115 0.35 2.91 -7.06
C LEU A 115 1.56 3.84 -7.19
N THR A 116 1.35 5.11 -6.87
CA THR A 116 2.40 6.13 -6.91
C THR A 116 2.66 6.74 -5.53
N HIS A 117 1.61 6.94 -4.74
CA HIS A 117 1.73 7.41 -3.36
C HIS A 117 0.46 7.08 -2.55
N LEU A 118 0.65 7.01 -1.24
CA LEU A 118 -0.36 6.77 -0.22
C LEU A 118 -0.46 8.04 0.62
N GLU A 119 -1.55 8.78 0.46
CA GLU A 119 -1.76 10.04 1.17
C GLU A 119 -2.66 9.81 2.39
N VAL A 120 -2.12 10.03 3.58
CA VAL A 120 -2.89 9.95 4.83
C VAL A 120 -3.70 11.23 4.99
N VAL A 121 -5.01 11.11 5.18
CA VAL A 121 -5.93 12.25 5.23
C VAL A 121 -6.94 12.13 6.35
N ASN A 122 -7.56 13.24 6.70
CA ASN A 122 -8.78 13.28 7.50
C ASN A 122 -9.93 13.78 6.62
N LEU A 123 -10.79 12.87 6.13
CA LEU A 123 -11.92 13.24 5.27
C LEU A 123 -13.09 13.87 6.05
N ASN A 124 -13.03 13.91 7.38
CA ASN A 124 -14.04 14.56 8.21
C ASN A 124 -13.73 16.04 8.42
N GLU A 125 -12.55 16.52 8.01
CA GLU A 125 -12.31 17.95 7.89
C GLU A 125 -13.08 18.45 6.68
N LYS A 126 -14.11 19.28 6.93
CA LYS A 126 -14.60 20.19 5.90
C LYS A 126 -13.39 20.97 5.42
N THR A 127 -12.96 20.74 4.18
CA THR A 127 -11.98 21.59 3.51
C THR A 127 -12.52 23.01 3.57
N GLY A 128 -12.01 23.80 4.52
CA GLY A 128 -12.33 25.21 4.65
C GLY A 128 -11.67 25.94 3.50
N ARG A 129 -12.37 26.03 2.38
CA ARG A 129 -12.23 27.07 1.37
C ARG A 129 -13.59 27.40 0.80
#